data_AF-A1RSI8-F1
#
_entry.id   AF-A1RSI8-F1
#
_cell.length_a   1.000
_cell.length_b   1.000
_cell.length_c   1.000
_cell.angle_alpha   90.00
_cell.angle_beta   90.00
_cell.angle_gamma   90.00
#
_symmetry.space_group_name_H-M   'P 1'
#
loop_
_entity.id
_entity.type
_entity.pdbx_description
1 polymer ?
#
loop_
_entity_poly.entity_id
_entity_poly.type
_entity_poly.pdbx_seq_one_letter_code
_entity_poly.pdbx_strand_id
1 'polypeptide(L)'
;MVDVRRFPRSKYPFYAGDALRSALAETGINYVWLGELGALGVRGPRAGCVESHTFDVYVWRLYHYAPALFQLEELVSLAERHTVAILCREENWRACHRQFLADYLTRQGLEVVHIRRVGEERHVPTPCYRTYNPPPLDLVKRVYRDFQKLCTNSSVYLFSGALEGGEDVDVIVYGFGGDLPPGYDAQILPTPADDLFHYFVTHTGVLICGRAYVIDLEKALKEEVAVAKARAHVFLKSSDPVAVCKSAKGLVFTAAALLCGAAQVYTWARAARCLAERGLEPPPYFKRCLSPPPLQELKKWARYVETLADVIAHVSGHR
;
A
#
# COMPACT_ATOMS: atom_id res chain seq x y z
N MET A 1 -28.33 -2.96 -9.19
CA MET A 1 -27.52 -4.02 -8.58
C MET A 1 -26.08 -3.87 -9.04
N VAL A 2 -25.14 -3.97 -8.10
CA VAL A 2 -23.70 -3.95 -8.36
C VAL A 2 -23.12 -5.33 -8.07
N ASP A 3 -22.62 -5.99 -9.11
CA ASP A 3 -21.93 -7.27 -9.00
C ASP A 3 -20.45 -7.05 -8.71
N VAL A 4 -20.00 -7.48 -7.53
CA VAL A 4 -18.60 -7.35 -7.07
C VAL A 4 -17.82 -8.65 -7.22
N ARG A 5 -18.39 -9.67 -7.88
CA ARG A 5 -17.64 -10.90 -8.19
C ARG A 5 -16.55 -10.58 -9.19
N ARG A 6 -15.33 -11.07 -8.95
CA ARG A 6 -14.19 -10.84 -9.86
C ARG A 6 -14.47 -11.35 -11.28
N PHE A 7 -15.20 -12.44 -11.39
CA PHE A 7 -15.75 -12.90 -12.64
C PHE A 7 -17.24 -13.20 -12.41
N PRO A 8 -18.16 -12.61 -13.17
CA PRO A 8 -19.60 -12.81 -12.99
C PRO A 8 -20.04 -14.15 -13.62
N ARG A 9 -19.31 -15.22 -13.29
CA ARG A 9 -19.58 -16.60 -13.71
C ARG A 9 -20.21 -17.38 -12.56
N SER A 10 -21.12 -18.29 -12.89
CA SER A 10 -21.81 -19.13 -11.92
C SER A 10 -22.02 -20.53 -12.49
N LYS A 11 -22.04 -21.54 -11.61
CA LYS A 11 -22.49 -22.90 -11.95
C LYS A 11 -24.01 -22.98 -12.14
N TYR A 12 -24.75 -22.00 -11.63
CA TYR A 12 -26.18 -21.84 -11.82
C TYR A 12 -26.41 -20.81 -12.93
N PRO A 13 -26.94 -21.20 -14.10
CA PRO A 13 -27.01 -20.33 -15.28
C PRO A 13 -27.71 -19.00 -15.04
N PHE A 14 -28.77 -19.00 -14.23
CA PHE A 14 -29.51 -17.79 -13.86
C PHE A 14 -28.66 -16.72 -13.16
N TYR A 15 -27.60 -17.12 -12.43
CA TYR A 15 -26.69 -16.20 -11.73
C TYR A 15 -25.45 -15.82 -12.56
N ALA A 16 -25.39 -16.20 -13.85
CA ALA A 16 -24.38 -15.67 -14.76
C ALA A 16 -24.63 -14.18 -15.02
N GLY A 17 -23.57 -13.40 -15.25
CA GLY A 17 -23.66 -11.95 -15.41
C GLY A 17 -24.64 -11.50 -16.49
N ASP A 18 -24.62 -12.15 -17.65
CA ASP A 18 -25.53 -11.81 -18.77
C ASP A 18 -26.98 -12.16 -18.44
N ALA A 19 -27.23 -13.31 -17.81
CA ALA A 19 -28.56 -13.71 -17.38
C ALA A 19 -29.13 -12.76 -16.32
N LEU A 20 -28.32 -12.38 -15.32
CA LEU A 20 -28.70 -11.39 -14.31
C LEU A 20 -28.97 -10.02 -14.93
N ARG A 21 -28.12 -9.58 -15.87
CA ARG A 21 -28.32 -8.30 -16.56
C ARG A 21 -29.66 -8.26 -17.28
N SER A 22 -30.01 -9.30 -18.03
CA SER A 22 -31.29 -9.38 -18.74
C SER A 22 -32.48 -9.42 -17.78
N ALA A 23 -32.46 -10.30 -16.78
CA ALA A 23 -33.55 -10.44 -15.82
C ALA A 23 -33.78 -9.16 -14.98
N LEU A 24 -32.71 -8.44 -14.64
CA LEU A 24 -32.82 -7.17 -13.93
C LEU A 24 -33.35 -6.05 -14.83
N ALA A 25 -32.94 -6.01 -16.10
CA ALA A 25 -33.43 -5.02 -17.05
C ALA A 25 -34.95 -5.12 -17.25
N GLU A 26 -35.52 -6.33 -17.29
CA GLU A 26 -36.97 -6.57 -17.38
C GLU A 26 -37.76 -6.00 -16.20
N THR A 27 -37.10 -5.81 -15.05
CA THR A 27 -37.71 -5.25 -13.83
C THR A 27 -37.29 -3.80 -13.57
N GLY A 28 -36.59 -3.16 -14.52
CA GLY A 28 -36.12 -1.78 -14.41
C GLY A 28 -34.91 -1.59 -13.48
N ILE A 29 -34.17 -2.66 -13.16
CA ILE A 29 -32.98 -2.61 -12.30
C ILE A 29 -31.72 -2.60 -13.16
N ASN A 30 -30.89 -1.57 -13.02
CA ASN A 30 -29.60 -1.50 -13.69
C ASN A 30 -28.59 -2.52 -13.12
N TYR A 31 -27.82 -3.16 -14.00
CA TYR A 31 -26.70 -4.05 -13.63
C TYR A 31 -25.36 -3.37 -13.93
N VAL A 32 -24.55 -3.20 -12.90
CA VAL A 32 -23.17 -2.70 -12.98
C VAL A 32 -22.24 -3.78 -12.46
N TRP A 33 -21.11 -4.00 -13.15
CA TRP A 33 -20.11 -4.98 -12.72
C TRP A 33 -18.81 -4.27 -12.33
N LEU A 34 -18.43 -4.42 -11.06
CA LEU A 34 -17.21 -3.88 -10.48
C LEU A 34 -16.28 -5.05 -10.12
N GLY A 35 -15.69 -5.67 -11.15
CA GLY A 35 -14.86 -6.87 -11.02
C GLY A 35 -13.57 -6.68 -10.23
N GLU A 36 -13.03 -5.46 -10.17
CA GLU A 36 -11.88 -5.12 -9.33
C GLU A 36 -12.25 -5.07 -7.85
N LEU A 37 -13.53 -5.17 -7.47
CA LEU A 37 -13.94 -5.36 -6.08
C LEU A 37 -14.03 -6.83 -5.68
N GLY A 38 -13.71 -7.77 -6.56
CA GLY A 38 -13.78 -9.20 -6.27
C GLY A 38 -12.53 -9.77 -5.58
N ALA A 39 -12.74 -10.66 -4.61
CA ALA A 39 -11.66 -11.27 -3.84
C ALA A 39 -11.02 -12.53 -4.46
N LEU A 40 -11.60 -13.11 -5.52
CA LEU A 40 -11.10 -14.37 -6.05
C LEU A 40 -9.72 -14.22 -6.70
N GLY A 41 -8.71 -14.98 -6.25
CA GLY A 41 -7.39 -15.02 -6.88
C GLY A 41 -6.61 -13.71 -6.79
N VAL A 42 -6.96 -12.84 -5.85
CA VAL A 42 -6.18 -11.64 -5.53
C VAL A 42 -4.81 -12.03 -4.98
N ARG A 43 -3.81 -11.20 -5.23
CA ARG A 43 -2.43 -11.40 -4.79
C ARG A 43 -1.89 -10.07 -4.28
N GLY A 44 -0.95 -10.15 -3.36
CA GLY A 44 -0.28 -9.00 -2.78
C GLY A 44 0.03 -9.24 -1.30
N PRO A 45 0.53 -8.21 -0.64
CA PRO A 45 0.77 -8.23 0.79
C PRO A 45 -0.49 -8.48 1.62
N ARG A 46 -0.26 -8.86 2.89
CA ARG A 46 -1.30 -9.09 3.89
C ARG A 46 -1.58 -7.82 4.68
N ALA A 47 -2.83 -7.55 5.01
CA ALA A 47 -3.21 -6.40 5.84
C ALA A 47 -2.92 -6.60 7.34
N GLY A 48 -2.81 -7.85 7.80
CA GLY A 48 -2.55 -8.18 9.20
C GLY A 48 -3.75 -8.02 10.12
N CYS A 49 -4.97 -8.03 9.58
CA CYS A 49 -6.19 -7.76 10.36
C CYS A 49 -7.19 -8.91 10.40
N VAL A 50 -6.95 -9.99 9.65
CA VAL A 50 -7.80 -11.18 9.63
C VAL A 50 -6.97 -12.44 9.39
N GLU A 51 -7.36 -13.55 10.01
CA GLU A 51 -6.61 -14.83 9.95
C GLU A 51 -6.60 -15.44 8.54
N SER A 52 -7.71 -15.33 7.82
CA SER A 52 -7.85 -15.86 6.46
C SER A 52 -6.92 -15.12 5.51
N HIS A 53 -5.88 -15.81 5.04
CA HIS A 53 -4.89 -15.26 4.09
C HIS A 53 -5.54 -14.58 2.88
N THR A 54 -6.56 -15.20 2.28
CA THR A 54 -7.25 -14.64 1.11
C THR A 54 -7.95 -13.32 1.43
N PHE A 55 -8.63 -13.23 2.57
CA PHE A 55 -9.29 -12.00 2.99
C PHE A 55 -8.29 -10.93 3.40
N ASP A 56 -7.20 -11.32 4.03
CA ASP A 56 -6.16 -10.41 4.49
C ASP A 56 -5.45 -9.73 3.31
N VAL A 57 -5.17 -10.48 2.24
CA VAL A 57 -4.66 -9.94 0.97
C VAL A 57 -5.71 -9.10 0.24
N TYR A 58 -6.98 -9.50 0.29
CA TYR A 58 -8.06 -8.74 -0.31
C TYR A 58 -8.23 -7.36 0.35
N VAL A 59 -8.15 -7.29 1.68
CA VAL A 59 -8.19 -6.02 2.41
C VAL A 59 -7.05 -5.12 1.96
N TRP A 60 -5.80 -5.61 1.89
CA TRP A 60 -4.69 -4.82 1.35
C TRP A 60 -5.02 -4.28 -0.04
N ARG A 61 -5.54 -5.14 -0.93
CA ARG A 61 -5.86 -4.77 -2.31
C ARG A 61 -6.91 -3.68 -2.42
N LEU A 62 -7.91 -3.64 -1.53
CA LEU A 62 -8.93 -2.58 -1.54
C LEU A 62 -8.34 -1.18 -1.33
N TYR A 63 -7.21 -1.06 -0.61
CA TYR A 63 -6.60 0.23 -0.26
C TYR A 63 -5.32 0.54 -1.03
N HIS A 64 -4.65 -0.49 -1.56
CA HIS A 64 -3.33 -0.38 -2.17
C HIS A 64 -3.28 -0.78 -3.64
N TYR A 65 -4.43 -0.88 -4.32
CA TYR A 65 -4.49 -1.14 -5.76
C TYR A 65 -5.38 -0.13 -6.48
N ALA A 66 -4.82 0.64 -7.42
CA ALA A 66 -5.50 1.77 -8.05
C ALA A 66 -6.82 1.38 -8.75
N PRO A 67 -6.91 0.31 -9.56
CA PRO A 67 -8.18 -0.10 -10.15
C PRO A 67 -9.27 -0.48 -9.13
N ALA A 68 -8.89 -1.08 -7.98
CA ALA A 68 -9.85 -1.33 -6.89
C ALA A 68 -10.31 -0.03 -6.23
N LEU A 69 -9.38 0.91 -5.97
CA LEU A 69 -9.69 2.22 -5.43
C LEU A 69 -10.67 3.01 -6.32
N PHE A 70 -10.48 2.95 -7.65
CA PHE A 70 -11.37 3.61 -8.60
C PHE A 70 -12.78 2.99 -8.59
N GLN A 71 -12.89 1.67 -8.51
CA GLN A 71 -14.20 1.02 -8.41
C GLN A 71 -14.86 1.19 -7.03
N LEU A 72 -14.09 1.37 -5.96
CA LEU A 72 -14.63 1.76 -4.66
C LEU A 72 -15.25 3.15 -4.72
N GLU A 73 -14.55 4.11 -5.33
CA GLU A 73 -15.08 5.46 -5.55
C GLU A 73 -16.34 5.43 -6.45
N GLU A 74 -16.33 4.63 -7.51
CA GLU A 74 -17.51 4.43 -8.37
C GLU A 74 -18.69 3.84 -7.56
N LEU A 75 -18.44 2.86 -6.70
CA LEU A 75 -19.46 2.25 -5.85
C LEU A 75 -20.07 3.27 -4.87
N VAL A 76 -19.24 4.10 -4.22
CA VAL A 76 -19.70 5.18 -3.33
C VAL A 76 -20.55 6.17 -4.12
N SER A 77 -20.05 6.63 -5.26
CA SER A 77 -20.73 7.55 -6.18
C SER A 77 -22.10 7.00 -6.64
N LEU A 78 -22.19 5.69 -6.90
CA LEU A 78 -23.47 5.03 -7.22
C LEU A 78 -24.42 5.01 -6.02
N ALA A 79 -23.92 4.70 -4.81
CA ALA A 79 -24.72 4.62 -3.59
C ALA A 79 -25.26 5.99 -3.13
N GLU A 80 -24.57 7.08 -3.46
CA GLU A 80 -25.03 8.45 -3.20
C GLU A 80 -26.21 8.87 -4.09
N ARG A 81 -26.30 8.33 -5.31
CA ARG A 81 -27.33 8.70 -6.29
C ARG A 81 -28.49 7.72 -6.38
N HIS A 82 -28.28 6.47 -5.95
CA HIS A 82 -29.21 5.38 -6.19
C HIS A 82 -29.24 4.42 -5.01
N THR A 83 -30.36 3.69 -4.88
CA THR A 83 -30.42 2.51 -4.01
C THR A 83 -29.57 1.39 -4.62
N VAL A 84 -28.46 1.04 -3.97
CA VAL A 84 -27.50 0.04 -4.46
C VAL A 84 -27.61 -1.26 -3.67
N ALA A 85 -27.83 -2.37 -4.39
CA ALA A 85 -27.68 -3.72 -3.86
C ALA A 85 -26.38 -4.36 -4.37
N ILE A 86 -25.51 -4.82 -3.46
CA ILE A 86 -24.22 -5.44 -3.77
C ILE A 86 -24.33 -6.97 -3.79
N LEU A 87 -23.85 -7.62 -4.85
CA LEU A 87 -23.91 -9.07 -5.05
C LEU A 87 -22.51 -9.70 -5.07
N CYS A 88 -22.28 -10.72 -4.23
CA CYS A 88 -21.02 -11.49 -4.20
C CYS A 88 -21.17 -13.02 -4.35
N ARG A 89 -22.42 -13.56 -4.30
CA ARG A 89 -22.88 -14.97 -4.29
C ARG A 89 -23.24 -15.54 -2.91
N GLU A 90 -22.49 -15.23 -1.86
CA GLU A 90 -22.72 -15.82 -0.54
C GLU A 90 -23.87 -15.13 0.21
N GLU A 91 -24.75 -15.92 0.83
CA GLU A 91 -25.86 -15.40 1.65
C GLU A 91 -25.38 -14.81 2.98
N ASN A 92 -24.35 -15.39 3.60
CA ASN A 92 -23.79 -14.88 4.86
C ASN A 92 -22.67 -13.87 4.61
N TRP A 93 -22.92 -12.61 4.93
CA TRP A 93 -21.97 -11.51 4.70
C TRP A 93 -20.67 -11.65 5.50
N ARG A 94 -20.74 -12.26 6.69
CA ARG A 94 -19.58 -12.50 7.57
C ARG A 94 -18.61 -13.55 7.03
N ALA A 95 -19.08 -14.36 6.07
CA ALA A 95 -18.30 -15.44 5.47
C ALA A 95 -17.79 -15.10 4.06
N CYS A 96 -17.95 -13.86 3.60
CA CYS A 96 -17.52 -13.46 2.27
C CYS A 96 -16.87 -12.06 2.26
N HIS A 97 -16.38 -11.66 1.09
CA HIS A 97 -15.56 -10.46 0.96
C HIS A 97 -16.36 -9.15 1.10
N ARG A 98 -17.69 -9.20 0.93
CA ARG A 98 -18.52 -7.99 1.07
C ARG A 98 -18.51 -7.38 2.46
N GLN A 99 -18.07 -8.10 3.50
CA GLN A 99 -17.86 -7.52 4.82
C GLN A 99 -16.82 -6.38 4.81
N PHE A 100 -15.75 -6.51 4.02
CA PHE A 100 -14.71 -5.50 3.93
C PHE A 100 -15.09 -4.34 3.01
N LEU A 101 -15.92 -4.59 2.00
CA LEU A 101 -16.57 -3.53 1.23
C LEU A 101 -17.54 -2.75 2.13
N ALA A 102 -18.32 -3.44 2.97
CA ALA A 102 -19.22 -2.83 3.92
C ALA A 102 -18.48 -1.98 4.97
N ASP A 103 -17.31 -2.45 5.45
CA ASP A 103 -16.42 -1.65 6.30
C ASP A 103 -16.05 -0.33 5.60
N TYR A 104 -15.60 -0.41 4.34
CA TYR A 104 -15.22 0.77 3.55
C TYR A 104 -16.40 1.73 3.36
N LEU A 105 -17.57 1.23 2.93
CA LEU A 105 -18.76 2.06 2.68
C LEU A 105 -19.25 2.74 3.96
N THR A 106 -19.25 2.01 5.08
CA THR A 106 -19.61 2.57 6.39
C THR A 106 -18.64 3.67 6.82
N ARG A 107 -17.35 3.56 6.46
CA ARG A 107 -16.38 4.64 6.69
C ARG A 107 -16.62 5.88 5.83
N GLN A 108 -17.25 5.72 4.67
CA GLN A 108 -17.69 6.84 3.84
C GLN A 108 -19.01 7.45 4.33
N GLY A 109 -19.54 7.01 5.48
CA GLY A 109 -20.78 7.53 6.06
C GLY A 109 -22.06 6.92 5.47
N LEU A 110 -21.94 5.89 4.63
CA LEU A 110 -23.09 5.19 4.04
C LEU A 110 -23.64 4.15 5.01
N GLU A 111 -24.96 4.07 5.12
CA GLU A 111 -25.63 2.99 5.85
C GLU A 111 -25.56 1.68 5.04
N VAL A 112 -25.07 0.61 5.66
CA VAL A 112 -25.04 -0.72 5.04
C VAL A 112 -25.94 -1.70 5.80
N VAL A 113 -26.92 -2.24 5.08
CA VAL A 113 -27.85 -3.26 5.56
C VAL A 113 -27.64 -4.55 4.77
N HIS A 114 -27.50 -5.67 5.47
CA HIS A 114 -27.31 -6.99 4.89
C HIS A 114 -28.65 -7.71 4.76
N ILE A 115 -29.08 -7.94 3.53
CA ILE A 115 -30.26 -8.76 3.22
C ILE A 115 -29.92 -10.23 3.51
N ARG A 116 -30.70 -10.84 4.40
CA ARG A 116 -30.58 -12.26 4.77
C ARG A 116 -31.78 -13.05 4.28
N ARG A 117 -31.68 -14.38 4.36
CA ARG A 117 -32.84 -15.25 4.11
C ARG A 117 -34.03 -14.92 5.02
N VAL A 118 -33.74 -14.52 6.26
CA VAL A 118 -34.73 -14.10 7.25
C VAL A 118 -34.30 -12.75 7.80
N GLY A 119 -35.08 -11.71 7.50
CA GLY A 119 -34.84 -10.35 7.97
C GLY A 119 -33.60 -9.69 7.37
N GLU A 120 -33.12 -8.68 8.08
CA GLU A 120 -31.97 -7.87 7.71
C GLU A 120 -31.06 -7.63 8.92
N GLU A 121 -29.77 -7.45 8.67
CA GLU A 121 -28.79 -7.13 9.69
C GLU A 121 -28.07 -5.83 9.33
N ARG A 122 -27.98 -4.88 10.27
CA ARG A 122 -27.09 -3.73 10.11
C ARG A 122 -25.63 -4.19 10.12
N HIS A 123 -24.79 -3.58 9.30
CA HIS A 123 -23.37 -3.93 9.28
C HIS A 123 -22.70 -3.65 10.62
N VAL A 124 -21.87 -4.59 11.06
CA VAL A 124 -20.99 -4.45 12.22
C VAL A 124 -19.56 -4.44 11.72
N PRO A 125 -18.76 -3.40 12.05
CA PRO A 125 -17.37 -3.31 11.63
C PRO A 125 -16.56 -4.56 11.94
N THR A 126 -15.73 -4.99 11.00
CA THR A 126 -14.77 -6.07 11.22
C THR A 126 -13.51 -5.56 11.93
N PRO A 127 -12.62 -6.44 12.43
CA PRO A 127 -11.30 -6.01 12.92
C PRO A 127 -10.48 -5.22 11.89
N CYS A 128 -10.76 -5.39 10.60
CA CYS A 128 -10.09 -4.69 9.51
C CYS A 128 -10.59 -3.26 9.27
N TYR A 129 -11.67 -2.83 9.94
CA TYR A 129 -12.33 -1.55 9.68
C TYR A 129 -11.37 -0.36 9.73
N ARG A 130 -10.42 -0.32 10.67
CA ARG A 130 -9.47 0.81 10.83
C ARG A 130 -8.06 0.53 10.29
N THR A 131 -7.84 -0.57 9.57
CA THR A 131 -6.50 -0.99 9.17
C THR A 131 -5.81 0.03 8.26
N TYR A 132 -6.53 0.62 7.31
CA TYR A 132 -5.96 1.56 6.33
C TYR A 132 -6.80 2.82 6.19
N ASN A 133 -6.17 3.93 5.84
CA ASN A 133 -6.86 5.11 5.34
C ASN A 133 -6.83 5.10 3.81
N PRO A 134 -7.93 5.47 3.12
CA PRO A 134 -7.90 5.63 1.68
C PRO A 134 -6.80 6.63 1.25
N PRO A 135 -6.00 6.33 0.22
CA PRO A 135 -5.01 7.28 -0.29
C PRO A 135 -5.71 8.46 -1.00
N PRO A 136 -4.99 9.59 -1.23
CA PRO A 136 -5.53 10.71 -2.00
C PRO A 136 -5.83 10.29 -3.45
N LEU A 137 -7.11 10.05 -3.77
CA LEU A 137 -7.52 9.47 -5.06
C LEU A 137 -7.14 10.34 -6.26
N ASP A 138 -7.16 11.66 -6.13
CA ASP A 138 -6.74 12.57 -7.21
C ASP A 138 -5.26 12.40 -7.57
N LEU A 139 -4.41 12.15 -6.57
CA LEU A 139 -3.00 11.83 -6.79
C LEU A 139 -2.87 10.46 -7.47
N VAL A 140 -3.57 9.44 -6.97
CA VAL A 140 -3.54 8.09 -7.54
C VAL A 140 -4.01 8.10 -9.01
N LYS A 141 -5.09 8.80 -9.33
CA LYS A 141 -5.61 8.96 -10.69
C LYS A 141 -4.63 9.67 -11.62
N ARG A 142 -3.98 10.74 -11.14
CA ARG A 142 -2.96 11.47 -11.89
C ARG A 142 -1.78 10.57 -12.24
N VAL A 143 -1.21 9.89 -11.24
CA VAL A 143 -0.09 8.96 -11.44
C VAL A 143 -0.50 7.81 -12.35
N TYR A 144 -1.70 7.25 -12.18
CA TYR A 144 -2.23 6.21 -13.06
C TYR A 144 -2.27 6.69 -14.51
N ARG A 145 -2.87 7.83 -14.79
CA ARG A 145 -2.97 8.38 -16.15
C ARG A 145 -1.59 8.60 -16.79
N ASP A 146 -0.63 9.09 -16.01
CA ASP A 146 0.69 9.47 -16.51
C ASP A 146 1.59 8.23 -16.71
N PHE A 147 1.44 7.18 -15.89
CA PHE A 147 2.26 5.96 -15.95
C PHE A 147 1.58 4.76 -16.63
N GLN A 148 0.29 4.84 -17.00
CA GLN A 148 -0.46 3.67 -17.50
C GLN A 148 0.17 2.98 -18.72
N LYS A 149 0.95 3.70 -19.52
CA LYS A 149 1.66 3.14 -20.69
C LYS A 149 2.71 2.11 -20.31
N LEU A 150 3.25 2.17 -19.09
CA LEU A 150 4.26 1.23 -18.58
C LEU A 150 3.63 -0.06 -18.01
N CYS A 151 2.32 -0.09 -17.80
CA CYS A 151 1.63 -1.18 -17.10
C CYS A 151 1.63 -2.53 -17.83
N THR A 152 1.90 -2.55 -19.13
CA THR A 152 1.88 -3.77 -19.94
C THR A 152 2.97 -4.75 -19.51
N ASN A 153 4.16 -4.24 -19.18
CA ASN A 153 5.36 -5.05 -18.91
C ASN A 153 6.04 -4.69 -17.58
N SER A 154 5.40 -3.86 -16.76
CA SER A 154 5.99 -3.38 -15.51
C SER A 154 4.96 -3.26 -14.41
N SER A 155 5.43 -3.27 -13.17
CA SER A 155 4.60 -2.99 -12.00
C SER A 155 4.97 -1.62 -11.46
N VAL A 156 4.00 -0.71 -11.41
CA VAL A 156 4.21 0.68 -11.04
C VAL A 156 3.64 0.92 -9.66
N TYR A 157 4.44 1.49 -8.76
CA TYR A 157 4.05 1.81 -7.39
C TYR A 157 4.24 3.30 -7.13
N LEU A 158 3.18 3.94 -6.65
CA LEU A 158 3.25 5.22 -5.97
C LEU A 158 3.50 4.95 -4.48
N PHE A 159 4.48 5.60 -3.86
CA PHE A 159 4.78 5.35 -2.45
C PHE A 159 5.23 6.64 -1.73
N SER A 160 5.65 6.50 -0.47
CA SER A 160 6.25 7.59 0.34
C SER A 160 5.26 8.67 0.78
N GLY A 161 5.79 9.82 1.20
CA GLY A 161 5.09 10.89 1.90
C GLY A 161 3.97 11.57 1.12
N ALA A 162 3.95 11.50 -0.22
CA ALA A 162 2.85 12.06 -1.02
C ALA A 162 1.49 11.44 -0.70
N LEU A 163 1.47 10.16 -0.27
CA LEU A 163 0.25 9.50 0.19
C LEU A 163 -0.29 10.08 1.51
N GLU A 164 0.52 10.88 2.21
CA GLU A 164 0.18 11.58 3.46
C GLU A 164 0.26 13.11 3.32
N GLY A 165 0.20 13.64 2.09
CA GLY A 165 0.21 15.09 1.82
C GLY A 165 1.60 15.72 1.64
N GLY A 166 2.66 14.92 1.47
CA GLY A 166 3.99 15.40 1.10
C GLY A 166 4.05 15.95 -0.34
N GLU A 167 5.02 16.83 -0.59
CA GLU A 167 5.20 17.49 -1.90
C GLU A 167 5.83 16.58 -2.97
N ASP A 168 6.81 15.77 -2.57
CA ASP A 168 7.58 14.92 -3.49
C ASP A 168 6.77 13.66 -3.83
N VAL A 169 6.46 13.44 -5.12
CA VAL A 169 5.74 12.25 -5.59
C VAL A 169 6.73 11.18 -6.04
N ASP A 170 6.97 10.21 -5.15
CA ASP A 170 7.91 9.12 -5.39
C ASP A 170 7.23 7.94 -6.14
N VAL A 171 7.82 7.49 -7.25
CA VAL A 171 7.30 6.39 -8.07
C VAL A 171 8.37 5.35 -8.37
N ILE A 172 8.08 4.07 -8.13
CA ILE A 172 8.95 2.96 -8.57
C ILE A 172 8.27 2.18 -9.67
N VAL A 173 9.03 1.92 -10.74
CA VAL A 173 8.65 1.04 -11.84
C VAL A 173 9.52 -0.20 -11.78
N TYR A 174 8.93 -1.35 -11.46
CA TYR A 174 9.61 -2.64 -11.56
C TYR A 174 9.42 -3.25 -12.95
N GLY A 175 10.51 -3.43 -13.70
CA GLY A 175 10.52 -3.95 -15.06
C GLY A 175 11.68 -3.38 -15.88
N PHE A 176 11.51 -3.37 -17.21
CA PHE A 176 12.54 -2.91 -18.13
C PHE A 176 11.98 -1.87 -19.11
N GLY A 177 12.75 -0.80 -19.31
CA GLY A 177 12.53 0.19 -20.37
C GLY A 177 11.38 1.17 -20.10
N GLY A 178 11.23 2.12 -21.01
CA GLY A 178 10.21 3.16 -20.99
C GLY A 178 10.72 4.50 -20.47
N ASP A 179 10.12 5.57 -20.99
CA ASP A 179 10.40 6.93 -20.54
C ASP A 179 9.58 7.23 -19.28
N LEU A 180 10.26 7.74 -18.24
CA LEU A 180 9.60 8.17 -17.03
C LEU A 180 8.95 9.55 -17.24
N PRO A 181 7.65 9.71 -16.94
CA PRO A 181 7.01 11.02 -16.96
C PRO A 181 7.76 12.04 -16.09
N PRO A 182 7.89 13.30 -16.53
CA PRO A 182 8.50 14.36 -15.71
C PRO A 182 7.60 14.73 -14.53
N GLY A 183 8.17 15.38 -13.51
CA GLY A 183 7.42 15.85 -12.33
C GLY A 183 7.28 14.83 -11.20
N TYR A 184 8.04 13.72 -11.27
CA TYR A 184 8.06 12.64 -10.29
C TYR A 184 9.50 12.33 -9.88
N ASP A 185 9.73 11.96 -8.61
CA ASP A 185 10.97 11.26 -8.21
C ASP A 185 10.80 9.79 -8.57
N ALA A 186 11.00 9.48 -9.85
CA ALA A 186 10.72 8.18 -10.43
C ALA A 186 11.99 7.40 -10.74
N GLN A 187 11.99 6.10 -10.45
CA GLN A 187 13.11 5.19 -10.75
C GLN A 187 12.60 3.89 -11.37
N ILE A 188 13.36 3.36 -12.35
CA ILE A 188 13.14 2.04 -12.93
C ILE A 188 14.13 1.07 -12.30
N LEU A 189 13.61 -0.04 -11.79
CA LEU A 189 14.38 -1.15 -11.22
C LEU A 189 13.92 -2.45 -11.88
N PRO A 190 14.81 -3.42 -12.15
CA PRO A 190 14.41 -4.65 -12.83
C PRO A 190 13.45 -5.52 -11.99
N THR A 191 13.71 -5.61 -10.68
CA THR A 191 12.93 -6.39 -9.71
C THR A 191 13.17 -5.81 -8.32
N PRO A 192 12.23 -5.95 -7.37
CA PRO A 192 12.51 -5.57 -6.00
C PRO A 192 13.57 -6.46 -5.35
N ALA A 193 14.38 -5.87 -4.47
CA ALA A 193 15.28 -6.58 -3.56
C ALA A 193 14.59 -6.92 -2.24
N ASP A 194 15.18 -7.81 -1.44
CA ASP A 194 14.66 -8.21 -0.13
C ASP A 194 15.11 -7.25 0.98
N ASP A 195 14.82 -5.95 0.80
CA ASP A 195 15.20 -4.89 1.76
C ASP A 195 13.99 -4.07 2.26
N LEU A 196 14.23 -3.23 3.27
CA LEU A 196 13.17 -2.42 3.88
C LEU A 196 12.58 -1.39 2.91
N PHE A 197 13.38 -0.87 1.97
CA PHE A 197 12.89 0.10 1.00
C PHE A 197 11.82 -0.53 0.10
N HIS A 198 12.12 -1.70 -0.46
CA HIS A 198 11.20 -2.44 -1.31
C HIS A 198 10.00 -3.00 -0.53
N TYR A 199 10.19 -3.37 0.73
CA TYR A 199 9.07 -3.66 1.64
C TYR A 199 8.12 -2.46 1.76
N PHE A 200 8.62 -1.25 2.04
CA PHE A 200 7.76 -0.08 2.16
C PHE A 200 7.05 0.26 0.85
N VAL A 201 7.76 0.23 -0.28
CA VAL A 201 7.18 0.46 -1.62
C VAL A 201 6.02 -0.50 -1.89
N THR A 202 6.23 -1.79 -1.65
CA THR A 202 5.27 -2.84 -2.04
C THR A 202 4.15 -3.05 -1.03
N HIS A 203 4.42 -2.83 0.26
CA HIS A 203 3.46 -3.07 1.34
C HIS A 203 2.60 -1.84 1.66
N THR A 204 3.21 -0.64 1.65
CA THR A 204 2.54 0.59 2.07
C THR A 204 2.23 1.54 0.91
N GLY A 205 2.89 1.36 -0.24
CA GLY A 205 2.58 2.09 -1.46
C GLY A 205 1.27 1.64 -2.12
N VAL A 206 0.83 2.38 -3.12
CA VAL A 206 -0.30 2.06 -3.99
C VAL A 206 0.24 1.46 -5.28
N LEU A 207 -0.09 0.20 -5.55
CA LEU A 207 0.10 -0.44 -6.84
C LEU A 207 -0.81 0.24 -7.86
N ILE A 208 -0.20 1.03 -8.74
CA ILE A 208 -0.87 1.72 -9.83
C ILE A 208 -1.35 0.69 -10.86
N CYS A 209 -0.47 -0.25 -11.21
CA CYS A 209 -0.78 -1.32 -12.16
C CYS A 209 0.31 -2.40 -12.17
N GLY A 210 0.04 -3.51 -12.86
CA GLY A 210 0.96 -4.64 -12.98
C GLY A 210 0.76 -5.66 -11.86
N ARG A 211 1.84 -6.36 -11.50
CA ARG A 211 1.82 -7.44 -10.51
C ARG A 211 2.16 -6.91 -9.12
N ALA A 212 1.37 -7.34 -8.14
CA ALA A 212 1.73 -7.14 -6.73
C ALA A 212 2.96 -7.98 -6.38
N TYR A 213 3.98 -7.34 -5.80
CA TYR A 213 5.14 -7.99 -5.20
C TYR A 213 4.94 -8.10 -3.69
N VAL A 214 5.53 -9.12 -3.09
CA VAL A 214 5.50 -9.35 -1.64
C VAL A 214 6.94 -9.51 -1.18
N ILE A 215 7.36 -8.61 -0.30
CA ILE A 215 8.67 -8.66 0.36
C ILE A 215 8.46 -9.13 1.78
N ASP A 216 9.27 -10.11 2.19
CA ASP A 216 9.23 -10.64 3.55
C ASP A 216 9.89 -9.65 4.51
N LEU A 217 9.13 -9.17 5.49
CA LEU A 217 9.61 -8.16 6.42
C LEU A 217 10.74 -8.68 7.32
N GLU A 218 10.65 -9.93 7.77
CA GLU A 218 11.65 -10.51 8.67
C GLU A 218 12.98 -10.69 7.95
N LYS A 219 12.92 -11.19 6.70
CA LYS A 219 14.09 -11.28 5.82
C LYS A 219 14.68 -9.90 5.55
N ALA A 220 13.85 -8.93 5.19
CA ALA A 220 14.28 -7.56 4.92
C ALA A 220 14.97 -6.92 6.12
N LEU A 221 14.38 -7.05 7.32
CA LEU A 221 14.98 -6.56 8.56
C LEU A 221 16.32 -7.25 8.86
N LYS A 222 16.41 -8.56 8.63
CA LYS A 222 17.65 -9.31 8.84
C LYS A 222 18.77 -8.84 7.91
N GLU A 223 18.47 -8.60 6.63
CA GLU A 223 19.44 -8.07 5.66
C GLU A 223 19.90 -6.67 6.05
N GLU A 224 18.97 -5.81 6.46
CA GLU A 224 19.23 -4.44 6.90
C GLU A 224 20.11 -4.37 8.15
N VAL A 225 19.86 -5.24 9.13
CA VAL A 225 20.70 -5.40 10.33
C VAL A 225 22.10 -5.87 9.94
N ALA A 226 22.21 -6.87 9.07
CA ALA A 226 23.49 -7.45 8.66
C ALA A 226 24.43 -6.41 8.01
N VAL A 227 23.87 -5.46 7.26
CA VAL A 227 24.64 -4.41 6.57
C VAL A 227 24.77 -3.10 7.35
N ALA A 228 24.17 -2.98 8.55
CA ALA A 228 24.14 -1.72 9.30
C ALA A 228 25.55 -1.18 9.61
N LYS A 229 26.47 -2.04 10.08
CA LYS A 229 27.88 -1.64 10.34
C LYS A 229 28.60 -1.21 9.05
N ALA A 230 28.34 -1.90 7.94
CA ALA A 230 28.91 -1.54 6.64
C ALA A 230 28.39 -0.17 6.16
N ARG A 231 27.09 0.13 6.36
CA ARG A 231 26.51 1.45 6.05
C ARG A 231 27.13 2.56 6.90
N ALA A 232 27.31 2.33 8.19
CA ALA A 232 28.01 3.29 9.06
C ALA A 232 29.45 3.53 8.57
N HIS A 233 30.16 2.47 8.16
CA HIS A 233 31.48 2.60 7.56
C HIS A 233 31.47 3.42 6.26
N VAL A 234 30.53 3.17 5.35
CA VAL A 234 30.36 3.97 4.11
C VAL A 234 30.10 5.43 4.45
N PHE A 235 29.22 5.70 5.41
CA PHE A 235 28.95 7.06 5.87
C PHE A 235 30.22 7.77 6.36
N LEU A 236 31.08 7.08 7.11
CA LEU A 236 32.30 7.66 7.68
C LEU A 236 33.41 7.82 6.63
N LYS A 237 33.59 6.86 5.71
CA LYS A 237 34.76 6.78 4.84
C LYS A 237 34.54 7.21 3.40
N SER A 238 33.32 7.14 2.87
CA SER A 238 33.05 7.54 1.48
C SER A 238 33.26 9.05 1.28
N SER A 239 33.77 9.39 0.10
CA SER A 239 33.87 10.75 -0.42
C SER A 239 32.68 11.14 -1.31
N ASP A 240 31.78 10.20 -1.64
CA ASP A 240 30.57 10.45 -2.41
C ASP A 240 29.43 10.92 -1.48
N PRO A 241 28.96 12.18 -1.60
CA PRO A 241 27.87 12.71 -0.78
C PRO A 241 26.57 11.92 -0.92
N VAL A 242 26.29 11.35 -2.09
CA VAL A 242 25.06 10.56 -2.33
C VAL A 242 25.13 9.25 -1.56
N ALA A 243 26.22 8.51 -1.68
CA ALA A 243 26.45 7.30 -0.89
C ALA A 243 26.41 7.57 0.63
N VAL A 244 27.01 8.68 1.09
CA VAL A 244 26.97 9.08 2.50
C VAL A 244 25.53 9.33 2.96
N CYS A 245 24.77 10.15 2.23
CA CYS A 245 23.37 10.42 2.57
C CYS A 245 22.51 9.15 2.58
N LYS A 246 22.59 8.32 1.52
CA LYS A 246 21.82 7.07 1.41
C LYS A 246 22.14 6.10 2.56
N SER A 247 23.41 6.03 2.99
CA SER A 247 23.82 5.19 4.11
C SER A 247 23.18 5.63 5.43
N ALA A 248 23.16 6.93 5.71
CA ALA A 248 22.49 7.47 6.89
C ALA A 248 20.98 7.28 6.84
N LYS A 249 20.35 7.57 5.69
CA LYS A 249 18.90 7.36 5.47
C LYS A 249 18.52 5.89 5.73
N GLY A 250 19.31 4.95 5.23
CA GLY A 250 19.12 3.52 5.47
C GLY A 250 19.12 3.20 6.96
N LEU A 251 20.15 3.63 7.70
CA LEU A 251 20.25 3.41 9.15
C LEU A 251 19.08 4.02 9.94
N VAL A 252 18.60 5.20 9.54
CA VAL A 252 17.42 5.83 10.14
C VAL A 252 16.19 4.92 10.01
N PHE A 253 15.90 4.41 8.81
CA PHE A 253 14.77 3.51 8.61
C PHE A 253 14.95 2.17 9.31
N THR A 254 16.16 1.59 9.28
CA THR A 254 16.44 0.33 9.99
C THR A 254 16.19 0.48 11.49
N ALA A 255 16.76 1.52 12.12
CA ALA A 255 16.59 1.77 13.55
C ALA A 255 15.12 2.04 13.91
N ALA A 256 14.44 2.88 13.12
CA ALA A 256 13.03 3.20 13.36
C ALA A 256 12.14 1.94 13.22
N ALA A 257 12.40 1.08 12.24
CA ALA A 257 11.62 -0.14 12.02
C ALA A 257 11.80 -1.14 13.16
N LEU A 258 13.01 -1.26 13.71
CA LEU A 258 13.30 -2.13 14.86
C LEU A 258 12.68 -1.60 16.16
N LEU A 259 12.64 -0.28 16.36
CA LEU A 259 12.17 0.35 17.60
C LEU A 259 10.65 0.60 17.64
N CYS A 260 10.03 0.86 16.49
CA CYS A 260 8.62 1.29 16.41
C CYS A 260 7.76 0.38 15.53
N GLY A 261 8.37 -0.60 14.82
CA GLY A 261 7.67 -1.47 13.88
C GLY A 261 7.56 -0.85 12.48
N ALA A 262 7.81 -1.66 11.46
CA ALA A 262 7.88 -1.22 10.07
C ALA A 262 6.58 -0.54 9.58
N ALA A 263 5.42 -1.06 9.98
CA ALA A 263 4.10 -0.49 9.65
C ALA A 263 3.90 0.94 10.18
N GLN A 264 4.69 1.39 11.16
CA GLN A 264 4.57 2.72 11.73
C GLN A 264 5.57 3.73 11.16
N VAL A 265 6.57 3.30 10.36
CA VAL A 265 7.73 4.13 10.00
C VAL A 265 8.04 4.16 8.50
N TYR A 266 7.08 3.82 7.65
CA TYR A 266 7.26 3.72 6.20
C TYR A 266 7.43 5.06 5.46
N THR A 267 7.23 6.20 6.13
CA THR A 267 7.57 7.54 5.61
C THR A 267 8.68 8.19 6.43
N TRP A 268 9.44 9.09 5.82
CA TRP A 268 10.48 9.85 6.53
C TRP A 268 9.93 10.59 7.76
N ALA A 269 8.78 11.25 7.63
CA ALA A 269 8.16 11.99 8.72
C ALA A 269 7.78 11.10 9.91
N ARG A 270 7.33 9.86 9.64
CA ARG A 270 7.03 8.88 10.68
C ARG A 270 8.27 8.32 11.34
N ALA A 271 9.27 7.90 10.55
CA ALA A 271 10.54 7.40 11.05
C ALA A 271 11.25 8.45 11.92
N ALA A 272 11.33 9.70 11.43
CA ALA A 272 11.94 10.81 12.16
C ALA A 272 11.23 11.10 13.49
N ARG A 273 9.90 11.10 13.50
CA ARG A 273 9.09 11.32 14.72
C ARG A 273 9.33 10.22 15.76
N CYS A 274 9.25 8.95 15.33
CA CYS A 274 9.53 7.79 16.18
C CYS A 274 10.90 7.89 16.86
N LEU A 275 11.93 8.29 16.10
CA LEU A 275 13.28 8.44 16.63
C LEU A 275 13.44 9.69 17.50
N ALA A 276 12.80 10.81 17.15
CA ALA A 276 12.83 12.04 17.95
C ALA A 276 12.24 11.84 19.34
N GLU A 277 11.13 11.11 19.46
CA GLU A 277 10.53 10.71 20.75
C GLU A 277 11.47 9.87 21.63
N ARG A 278 12.56 9.34 21.05
CA ARG A 278 13.59 8.53 21.71
C ARG A 278 14.94 9.25 21.79
N GLY A 279 14.98 10.55 21.51
CA GLY A 279 16.21 11.36 21.54
C GLY A 279 17.18 11.08 20.38
N LEU A 280 16.71 10.49 19.28
CA LEU A 280 17.49 10.12 18.09
C LEU A 280 17.02 10.87 16.83
N GLU A 281 16.68 12.15 16.96
CA GLU A 281 16.15 12.96 15.87
C GLU A 281 17.12 13.05 14.66
N PRO A 282 16.72 12.61 13.45
CA PRO A 282 17.56 12.71 12.26
C PRO A 282 17.49 14.11 11.64
N PRO A 283 18.58 14.61 11.01
CA PRO A 283 18.54 15.87 10.29
C PRO A 283 17.63 15.79 9.05
N PRO A 284 16.81 16.82 8.75
CA PRO A 284 15.83 16.78 7.66
C PRO A 284 16.40 16.44 6.27
N TYR A 285 17.64 16.85 5.99
CA TYR A 285 18.26 16.65 4.68
C TYR A 285 18.67 15.20 4.38
N PHE A 286 18.72 14.30 5.38
CA PHE A 286 18.87 12.86 5.11
C PHE A 286 17.68 12.27 4.35
N LYS A 287 16.55 12.99 4.24
CA LYS A 287 15.44 12.63 3.36
C LYS A 287 15.85 12.66 1.88
N ARG A 288 16.57 13.70 1.44
CA ARG A 288 16.79 14.10 0.03
C ARG A 288 18.21 13.76 -0.44
N CYS A 289 18.45 12.47 -0.73
CA CYS A 289 19.79 12.00 -1.09
C CYS A 289 20.15 12.04 -2.58
N LEU A 290 19.23 12.45 -3.47
CA LEU A 290 19.55 12.72 -4.87
C LEU A 290 20.28 14.05 -5.08
N SER A 291 20.11 14.98 -4.15
CA SER A 291 20.82 16.27 -4.13
C SER A 291 21.18 16.61 -2.68
N PRO A 292 22.11 15.85 -2.08
CA PRO A 292 22.44 16.00 -0.67
C PRO A 292 23.28 17.26 -0.42
N PRO A 293 23.34 17.76 0.83
CA PRO A 293 24.27 18.81 1.23
C PRO A 293 25.74 18.46 0.95
N PRO A 294 26.65 19.45 0.97
CA PRO A 294 28.09 19.21 0.87
C PRO A 294 28.58 18.19 1.91
N LEU A 295 29.59 17.42 1.54
CA LEU A 295 30.13 16.33 2.36
C LEU A 295 30.48 16.78 3.79
N GLN A 296 31.03 17.99 3.95
CA GLN A 296 31.41 18.53 5.25
C GLN A 296 30.21 18.68 6.21
N GLU A 297 29.04 19.07 5.69
CA GLU A 297 27.81 19.19 6.48
C GLU A 297 27.27 17.80 6.88
N LEU A 298 27.32 16.83 5.96
CA LEU A 298 26.92 15.46 6.26
C LEU A 298 27.79 14.88 7.39
N LYS A 299 29.12 15.05 7.31
CA LYS A 299 30.08 14.42 8.25
C LYS A 299 29.98 14.96 9.69
N LYS A 300 29.34 16.11 9.94
CA LYS A 300 29.03 16.58 11.30
C LYS A 300 28.17 15.58 12.09
N TRP A 301 27.47 14.68 11.41
CA TRP A 301 26.57 13.68 12.00
C TRP A 301 27.20 12.30 12.19
N ALA A 302 28.53 12.19 12.17
CA ALA A 302 29.25 10.93 12.41
C ALA A 302 28.81 10.25 13.71
N ARG A 303 28.78 10.98 14.83
CA ARG A 303 28.37 10.44 16.14
C ARG A 303 26.93 9.95 16.15
N TYR A 304 26.03 10.65 15.46
CA TYR A 304 24.64 10.22 15.33
C TYR A 304 24.53 8.89 14.57
N VAL A 305 25.24 8.77 13.45
CA VAL A 305 25.26 7.55 12.64
C VAL A 305 25.86 6.35 13.40
N GLU A 306 26.95 6.58 14.16
CA GLU A 306 27.53 5.57 15.04
C GLU A 306 26.52 5.12 16.10
N THR A 307 25.82 6.07 16.74
CA THR A 307 24.77 5.78 17.72
C THR A 307 23.65 4.93 17.11
N LEU A 308 23.19 5.23 15.89
CA LEU A 308 22.18 4.42 15.22
C LEU A 308 22.67 2.98 14.96
N ALA A 309 23.92 2.80 14.52
CA ALA A 309 24.48 1.49 14.29
C ALA A 309 24.56 0.66 15.58
N ASP A 310 24.92 1.29 16.70
CA ASP A 310 24.96 0.65 18.02
C ASP A 310 23.55 0.26 18.51
N VAL A 311 22.57 1.14 18.33
CA VAL A 311 21.16 0.86 18.64
C VAL A 311 20.65 -0.34 17.85
N ILE A 312 20.91 -0.37 16.53
CA ILE A 312 20.52 -1.49 15.66
C ILE A 312 21.14 -2.79 16.16
N ALA A 313 22.44 -2.79 16.45
CA ALA A 313 23.15 -3.96 16.96
C ALA A 313 22.56 -4.44 18.30
N HIS A 314 22.32 -3.52 19.25
CA HIS A 314 21.78 -3.84 20.56
C HIS A 314 20.37 -4.46 20.48
N VAL A 315 19.46 -3.85 19.72
CA VAL A 315 18.08 -4.34 19.57
C VAL A 315 18.04 -5.68 18.85
N SER A 316 18.91 -5.90 17.87
CA SER A 316 18.98 -7.17 17.13
C SER A 316 19.55 -8.34 17.95
N GLY A 317 20.38 -8.07 18.96
CA GLY A 317 20.95 -9.10 19.83
C GLY A 317 20.00 -9.63 20.92
N HIS A 318 18.85 -8.97 21.12
CA HIS A 318 17.84 -9.31 22.13
C HIS A 318 16.56 -9.92 21.51
N ARG A 319 16.56 -10.22 20.21
CA ARG A 319 15.46 -10.90 19.49
C ARG A 319 15.91 -12.27 19.03
#